data_AF-A0A9P1GX20-F1
#
_entry.id   AF-A0A9P1GX20-F1
#
_cell.length_a   1.000
_cell.length_b   1.000
_cell.length_c   1.000
_cell.angle_alpha   90.00
_cell.angle_beta   90.00
_cell.angle_gamma   90.00
#
_symmetry.space_group_name_H-M   'P 1'
#
loop_
_entity.id
_entity.type
_entity.pdbx_description
1 polymer ?
#
loop_
_entity_poly.entity_id
_entity_poly.type
_entity_poly.pdbx_seq_one_letter_code
_entity_poly.pdbx_strand_id
1 'polypeptide(L)'
;MGAGSSTPAPEGRSAREGVLAGVIDAISSTIRTMDLPPAITDRAREGIRLSAGLRRHFLFNTGQDADDDVAATTLVMMAGLATKARQACNIRDYVTLLVEDTVLRLSMDLVGAFRTTDAALVTDVEKGLLVLLYYCHESNIKDSPDEAIGHLCKLAEKYGDIKDLDTRKEPLTETEVYLFWALAFLVANITASVPEANLTAESRTRLAAERGVQLNRLLTACEMLLSEGRLDQACFCLAFLRRMVAGEERAWWKSRAKRIAKELGRRRKVRQKWHEEFAAQAVREVVKAPDVPGTEGWEARTSISFSREDLRFDPDPMKGL
;
A
#
# COMPACT_ATOMS: atom_id res chain seq x y z
N MET A 1 -18.56 -65.91 -12.57
CA MET A 1 -18.33 -64.82 -13.53
C MET A 1 -18.86 -63.55 -12.88
N GLY A 2 -17.96 -62.81 -12.23
CA GLY A 2 -18.29 -61.72 -11.31
C GLY A 2 -18.41 -60.37 -12.02
N ALA A 3 -19.37 -59.58 -11.54
CA ALA A 3 -19.77 -58.28 -12.05
C ALA A 3 -18.64 -57.24 -12.00
N GLY A 4 -18.47 -56.49 -13.09
CA GLY A 4 -17.63 -55.30 -13.15
C GLY A 4 -18.30 -54.14 -12.42
N SER A 5 -17.74 -53.74 -11.30
CA SER A 5 -18.04 -52.48 -10.61
C SER A 5 -17.16 -51.39 -11.20
N SER A 6 -17.76 -50.47 -11.95
CA SER A 6 -17.13 -49.24 -12.43
C SER A 6 -17.02 -48.25 -11.27
N THR A 7 -15.84 -48.17 -10.66
CA THR A 7 -15.48 -47.12 -9.72
C THR A 7 -15.31 -45.80 -10.49
N PRO A 8 -15.98 -44.70 -10.12
CA PRO A 8 -15.72 -43.41 -10.74
C PRO A 8 -14.33 -42.92 -10.32
N ALA A 9 -13.61 -42.32 -11.27
CA ALA A 9 -12.33 -41.66 -11.02
C ALA A 9 -12.52 -40.54 -9.99
N PRO A 10 -11.54 -40.31 -9.08
CA PRO A 10 -11.65 -39.22 -8.13
C PRO A 10 -11.63 -37.88 -8.88
N GLU A 11 -12.63 -37.06 -8.61
CA GLU A 11 -12.70 -35.68 -9.06
C GLU A 11 -11.42 -34.95 -8.62
N GLY A 12 -10.70 -34.39 -9.59
CA GLY A 12 -9.53 -33.54 -9.36
C GLY A 12 -9.95 -32.27 -8.64
N ARG A 13 -10.07 -32.32 -7.31
CA ARG A 13 -10.14 -31.13 -6.47
C ARG A 13 -8.85 -30.33 -6.69
N SER A 14 -9.03 -29.11 -7.17
CA SER A 14 -7.98 -28.14 -7.47
C SER A 14 -7.05 -27.95 -6.28
N ALA A 15 -5.86 -28.57 -6.34
CA ALA A 15 -4.79 -28.38 -5.36
C ALA A 15 -4.39 -26.90 -5.17
N ARG A 16 -4.77 -26.01 -6.10
CA ARG A 16 -4.54 -24.55 -6.00
C ARG A 16 -5.43 -23.82 -5.00
N GLU A 17 -6.64 -24.31 -4.68
CA GLU A 17 -7.48 -23.68 -3.64
C GLU A 17 -6.94 -23.94 -2.23
N GLY A 18 -6.30 -25.10 -2.01
CA GLY A 18 -5.76 -25.49 -0.70
C GLY A 18 -4.50 -24.72 -0.27
N VAL A 19 -3.68 -24.28 -1.23
CA VAL A 19 -2.42 -23.56 -0.93
C VAL A 19 -2.70 -22.14 -0.42
N LEU A 20 -3.69 -21.46 -0.98
CA LEU A 20 -4.10 -20.12 -0.53
C LEU A 20 -4.93 -20.15 0.76
N ALA A 21 -5.76 -21.18 0.96
CA ALA A 21 -6.53 -21.35 2.19
C ALA A 21 -5.64 -21.54 3.44
N GLY A 22 -4.44 -22.10 3.28
CA GLY A 22 -3.45 -22.23 4.38
C GLY A 22 -2.59 -20.99 4.63
N VAL A 23 -2.35 -20.16 3.60
CA VAL A 23 -1.59 -18.90 3.72
C VAL A 23 -2.48 -17.74 4.21
N ILE A 24 -3.78 -17.81 3.92
CA ILE A 24 -4.80 -16.79 4.24
C ILE A 24 -5.83 -17.41 5.19
N ASP A 25 -5.36 -18.11 6.21
CA ASP A 25 -6.21 -18.61 7.29
C ASP A 25 -6.96 -17.41 7.88
N ALA A 26 -8.30 -17.40 7.80
CA ALA A 26 -9.20 -16.24 7.96
C ALA A 26 -8.64 -15.13 8.87
N ILE A 27 -7.77 -14.29 8.30
CA ILE A 27 -7.05 -13.29 9.08
C ILE A 27 -8.12 -12.29 9.49
N SER A 28 -8.39 -12.19 10.78
CA SER A 28 -9.27 -11.17 11.35
C SER A 28 -8.65 -9.80 11.03
N SER A 29 -8.97 -9.24 9.87
CA SER A 29 -8.42 -7.95 9.47
C SER A 29 -9.11 -6.87 10.29
N THR A 30 -8.32 -5.93 10.81
CA THR A 30 -8.87 -4.72 11.44
C THR A 30 -9.22 -3.65 10.39
N ILE A 31 -9.01 -3.93 9.11
CA ILE A 31 -9.53 -3.12 8.00
C ILE A 31 -11.05 -3.18 8.05
N ARG A 32 -11.66 -2.02 8.20
CA ARG A 32 -13.12 -1.88 8.17
C ARG A 32 -13.62 -1.91 6.74
N THR A 33 -13.60 -3.10 6.14
CA THR A 33 -14.29 -3.37 4.86
C THR A 33 -15.83 -3.19 4.96
N MET A 34 -16.35 -2.97 6.17
CA MET A 34 -17.75 -2.65 6.45
C MET A 34 -18.09 -1.16 6.24
N ASP A 35 -17.08 -0.28 6.20
CA ASP A 35 -17.25 1.16 5.90
C ASP A 35 -17.13 1.43 4.40
N LEU A 36 -16.86 0.39 3.60
CA LEU A 36 -17.04 0.42 2.16
C LEU A 36 -18.53 0.57 1.85
N PRO A 37 -18.91 1.38 0.85
CA PRO A 37 -20.31 1.52 0.47
C PRO A 37 -20.95 0.13 0.30
N PRO A 38 -22.23 -0.05 0.67
CA PRO A 38 -22.95 -1.33 0.48
C PRO A 38 -22.99 -1.82 -0.99
N ALA A 39 -22.52 -1.00 -1.93
CA ALA A 39 -22.32 -1.31 -3.33
C ALA A 39 -21.09 -2.19 -3.66
N ILE A 40 -20.20 -2.49 -2.70
CA ILE A 40 -19.04 -3.36 -2.95
C ILE A 40 -19.41 -4.83 -2.79
N THR A 41 -19.16 -5.65 -3.82
CA THR A 41 -19.50 -7.08 -3.80
C THR A 41 -18.55 -7.88 -2.91
N ASP A 42 -19.01 -9.07 -2.47
CA ASP A 42 -18.16 -9.96 -1.66
C ASP A 42 -16.89 -10.41 -2.38
N ARG A 43 -16.92 -10.48 -3.72
CA ARG A 43 -15.73 -10.76 -4.54
C ARG A 43 -14.71 -9.63 -4.48
N ALA A 44 -15.16 -8.38 -4.52
CA ALA A 44 -14.26 -7.24 -4.37
C ALA A 44 -13.72 -7.17 -2.93
N ARG A 45 -14.54 -7.48 -1.91
CA ARG A 45 -14.09 -7.61 -0.52
C ARG A 45 -13.03 -8.70 -0.34
N GLU A 46 -13.17 -9.83 -1.02
CA GLU A 46 -12.17 -10.89 -1.05
C GLU A 46 -10.85 -10.38 -1.63
N GLY A 47 -10.89 -9.70 -2.78
CA GLY A 47 -9.71 -9.06 -3.37
C GLY A 47 -9.02 -8.06 -2.41
N ILE A 48 -9.78 -7.21 -1.72
CA ILE A 48 -9.25 -6.28 -0.72
C ILE A 48 -8.53 -7.03 0.41
N ARG A 49 -9.15 -8.09 0.94
CA ARG A 49 -8.55 -8.90 2.02
C ARG A 49 -7.29 -9.63 1.56
N LEU A 50 -7.27 -10.15 0.33
CA LEU A 50 -6.09 -10.76 -0.27
C LEU A 50 -4.95 -9.76 -0.41
N SER A 51 -5.25 -8.58 -0.96
CA SER A 51 -4.28 -7.49 -1.09
C SER A 51 -3.72 -7.06 0.27
N ALA A 52 -4.57 -6.90 1.28
CA ALA A 52 -4.16 -6.59 2.64
C ALA A 52 -3.31 -7.70 3.28
N GLY A 53 -3.70 -8.97 3.09
CA GLY A 53 -2.96 -10.13 3.57
C GLY A 53 -1.57 -10.23 2.95
N LEU A 54 -1.47 -10.03 1.62
CA LEU A 54 -0.20 -10.04 0.91
C LEU A 54 0.66 -8.84 1.27
N ARG A 55 0.10 -7.62 1.36
CA ARG A 55 0.83 -6.45 1.89
C ARG A 55 1.38 -6.75 3.27
N ARG A 56 0.58 -7.32 4.18
CA ARG A 56 1.05 -7.73 5.50
C ARG A 56 2.20 -8.74 5.39
N HIS A 57 2.05 -9.77 4.57
CA HIS A 57 3.07 -10.80 4.37
C HIS A 57 4.39 -10.19 3.86
N PHE A 58 4.33 -9.35 2.83
CA PHE A 58 5.49 -8.69 2.23
C PHE A 58 6.14 -7.66 3.16
N LEU A 59 5.34 -6.90 3.91
CA LEU A 59 5.84 -5.90 4.86
C LEU A 59 6.42 -6.53 6.14
N PHE A 60 6.13 -7.80 6.42
CA PHE A 60 6.48 -8.47 7.68
C PHE A 60 7.49 -9.63 7.54
N ASN A 61 7.50 -10.37 6.42
CA ASN A 61 8.47 -11.46 6.25
C ASN A 61 9.87 -10.91 6.01
N THR A 62 10.62 -10.86 7.11
CA THR A 62 12.07 -10.73 7.18
C THR A 62 12.73 -11.85 6.37
N GLY A 63 13.05 -11.61 5.10
CA GLY A 63 14.16 -12.27 4.40
C GLY A 63 14.12 -13.79 4.23
N GLN A 64 12.98 -14.46 4.43
CA GLN A 64 12.77 -15.83 3.96
C GLN A 64 11.41 -15.89 3.28
N ASP A 65 11.46 -16.05 1.96
CA ASP A 65 10.39 -16.51 1.09
C ASP A 65 9.06 -15.78 1.27
N ALA A 66 9.00 -14.51 0.86
CA ALA A 66 7.82 -14.14 0.11
C ALA A 66 7.89 -15.00 -1.15
N ASP A 67 7.13 -16.10 -1.17
CA ASP A 67 7.05 -16.95 -2.33
C ASP A 67 6.59 -16.06 -3.49
N ASP A 68 7.51 -15.78 -4.43
CA ASP A 68 7.25 -14.94 -5.58
C ASP A 68 6.03 -15.48 -6.34
N ASP A 69 5.76 -16.78 -6.25
CA ASP A 69 4.58 -17.43 -6.79
C ASP A 69 3.29 -16.97 -6.09
N VAL A 70 3.30 -16.76 -4.76
CA VAL A 70 2.13 -16.26 -4.01
C VAL A 70 1.86 -14.79 -4.37
N ALA A 71 2.92 -13.97 -4.48
CA ALA A 71 2.80 -12.59 -4.91
C ALA A 71 2.25 -12.50 -6.35
N ALA A 72 2.85 -13.24 -7.28
CA ALA A 72 2.41 -13.31 -8.67
C ALA A 72 0.97 -13.81 -8.79
N THR A 73 0.62 -14.88 -8.08
CA THR A 73 -0.74 -15.45 -8.09
C THR A 73 -1.77 -14.43 -7.59
N THR A 74 -1.45 -13.71 -6.51
CA THR A 74 -2.36 -12.69 -5.97
C THR A 74 -2.53 -11.52 -6.92
N LEU A 75 -1.46 -11.04 -7.57
CA LEU A 75 -1.53 -9.97 -8.56
C LEU A 75 -2.36 -10.39 -9.79
N VAL A 76 -2.19 -11.62 -10.28
CA VAL A 76 -2.99 -12.18 -11.38
C VAL A 76 -4.47 -12.26 -10.97
N MET A 77 -4.75 -12.71 -9.75
CA MET A 77 -6.12 -12.78 -9.24
C MET A 77 -6.76 -11.39 -9.11
N MET A 78 -6.05 -10.40 -8.57
CA MET A 78 -6.51 -9.02 -8.45
C MET A 78 -6.83 -8.41 -9.83
N ALA A 79 -5.94 -8.58 -10.80
CA ALA A 79 -6.17 -8.15 -12.18
C ALA A 79 -7.39 -8.85 -12.81
N GLY A 80 -7.57 -10.14 -12.53
CA GLY A 80 -8.73 -10.92 -12.96
C GLY A 80 -10.04 -10.43 -12.35
N LEU A 81 -10.05 -10.11 -11.06
CA LEU A 81 -11.22 -9.55 -10.36
C LEU A 81 -11.58 -8.16 -10.91
N ALA A 82 -10.58 -7.29 -11.10
CA ALA A 82 -10.79 -5.96 -11.70
C ALA A 82 -11.35 -6.08 -13.13
N THR A 83 -10.81 -6.99 -13.95
CA THR A 83 -11.30 -7.22 -15.31
C THR A 83 -12.75 -7.69 -15.31
N LYS A 84 -13.12 -8.62 -14.43
CA LYS A 84 -14.50 -9.09 -14.29
C LYS A 84 -15.45 -7.98 -13.83
N ALA A 85 -15.03 -7.16 -12.86
CA ALA A 85 -15.81 -6.01 -12.40
C ALA A 85 -16.06 -5.01 -13.52
N ARG A 86 -15.03 -4.71 -14.32
CA ARG A 86 -15.13 -3.86 -15.51
C ARG A 86 -16.09 -4.43 -16.56
N GLN A 87 -15.97 -5.71 -16.89
CA GLN A 87 -16.85 -6.39 -17.85
C GLN A 87 -18.32 -6.40 -17.39
N ALA A 88 -18.54 -6.56 -16.09
CA ALA A 88 -19.87 -6.49 -15.47
C ALA A 88 -20.40 -5.04 -15.32
N CYS A 89 -19.65 -4.03 -15.77
CA CYS A 89 -19.95 -2.61 -15.54
C CYS A 89 -20.13 -2.24 -14.06
N ASN A 90 -19.54 -3.02 -13.14
CA ASN A 90 -19.50 -2.69 -11.72
C ASN A 90 -18.31 -1.74 -11.47
N ILE A 91 -18.54 -0.46 -11.76
CA ILE A 91 -17.51 0.58 -11.68
C ILE A 91 -16.93 0.72 -10.27
N ARG A 92 -17.76 0.54 -9.22
CA ARG A 92 -17.28 0.70 -7.84
C ARG A 92 -16.30 -0.39 -7.43
N ASP A 93 -16.63 -1.65 -7.72
CA ASP A 93 -15.71 -2.77 -7.50
C ASP A 93 -14.44 -2.60 -8.32
N TYR A 94 -14.58 -2.19 -9.58
CA TYR A 94 -13.45 -1.97 -10.47
C TYR A 94 -12.46 -0.95 -9.89
N VAL A 95 -12.94 0.25 -9.53
CA VAL A 95 -12.11 1.32 -8.97
C VAL A 95 -11.47 0.91 -7.65
N THR A 96 -12.21 0.24 -6.78
CA THR A 96 -11.68 -0.21 -5.49
C THR A 96 -10.56 -1.24 -5.69
N LEU A 97 -10.78 -2.24 -6.53
CA LEU A 97 -9.77 -3.25 -6.85
C LEU A 97 -8.55 -2.65 -7.55
N LEU A 98 -8.76 -1.63 -8.39
CA LEU A 98 -7.70 -0.89 -9.06
C LEU A 98 -6.81 -0.15 -8.06
N VAL A 99 -7.42 0.57 -7.11
CA VAL A 99 -6.69 1.24 -6.03
C VAL A 99 -5.92 0.23 -5.19
N GLU A 100 -6.54 -0.88 -4.80
CA GLU A 100 -5.90 -1.92 -4.01
C GLU A 100 -4.72 -2.58 -4.72
N ASP A 101 -4.86 -2.92 -6.00
CA ASP A 101 -3.79 -3.48 -6.83
C ASP A 101 -2.64 -2.47 -6.96
N THR A 102 -2.96 -1.20 -7.18
CA THR A 102 -1.96 -0.13 -7.28
C THR A 102 -1.19 0.05 -5.98
N VAL A 103 -1.89 0.16 -4.86
CA VAL A 103 -1.27 0.34 -3.54
C VAL A 103 -0.43 -0.89 -3.22
N LEU A 104 -0.91 -2.10 -3.49
CA LEU A 104 -0.14 -3.33 -3.31
C LEU A 104 1.16 -3.31 -4.12
N ARG A 105 1.08 -3.01 -5.42
CA ARG A 105 2.26 -2.92 -6.28
C ARG A 105 3.26 -1.87 -5.80
N LEU A 106 2.81 -0.66 -5.49
CA LEU A 106 3.66 0.40 -4.95
C LEU A 106 4.28 0.01 -3.59
N SER A 107 3.55 -0.74 -2.76
CA SER A 107 4.07 -1.25 -1.48
C SER A 107 5.17 -2.28 -1.68
N MET A 108 5.17 -2.98 -2.81
CA MET A 108 6.12 -4.01 -3.21
C MET A 108 7.17 -3.50 -4.20
N ASP A 109 7.19 -2.19 -4.47
CA ASP A 109 8.06 -1.53 -5.45
C ASP A 109 7.92 -2.11 -6.88
N LEU A 110 6.71 -2.58 -7.23
CA LEU A 110 6.35 -3.13 -8.52
C LEU A 110 5.73 -2.05 -9.44
N VAL A 111 5.99 -2.20 -10.75
CA VAL A 111 5.50 -1.28 -11.79
C VAL A 111 4.00 -1.44 -12.04
N GLY A 112 3.32 -0.30 -12.18
CA GLY A 112 2.07 -0.08 -12.92
C GLY A 112 0.86 -0.98 -12.57
N ALA A 113 -0.25 -0.35 -12.15
CA ALA A 113 -1.52 -1.05 -11.96
C ALA A 113 -2.64 -0.62 -12.93
N PHE A 114 -2.64 0.64 -13.40
CA PHE A 114 -3.81 1.16 -14.12
C PHE A 114 -3.47 2.13 -15.24
N ARG A 115 -4.37 2.19 -16.23
CA ARG A 115 -4.27 3.05 -17.41
C ARG A 115 -4.80 4.43 -17.07
N THR A 116 -4.27 5.46 -17.73
CA THR A 116 -4.79 6.84 -17.64
C THR A 116 -6.28 6.91 -17.99
N THR A 117 -6.76 6.06 -18.89
CA THR A 117 -8.18 5.94 -19.26
C THR A 117 -9.07 5.48 -18.11
N ASP A 118 -8.53 4.81 -17.09
CA ASP A 118 -9.30 4.32 -15.96
C ASP A 118 -9.79 5.50 -15.08
N ALA A 119 -9.05 6.61 -15.03
CA ALA A 119 -9.45 7.82 -14.31
C ALA A 119 -10.68 8.53 -14.92
N ALA A 120 -11.04 8.22 -16.17
CA ALA A 120 -12.24 8.76 -16.81
C ALA A 120 -13.54 8.12 -16.29
N LEU A 121 -13.43 6.96 -15.62
CA LEU A 121 -14.57 6.19 -15.12
C LEU A 121 -14.96 6.54 -13.68
N VAL A 122 -14.27 7.51 -13.06
CA VAL A 122 -14.25 7.69 -11.61
C VAL A 122 -14.65 9.09 -11.18
N THR A 123 -15.35 9.19 -10.05
CA THR A 123 -15.85 10.45 -9.48
C THR A 123 -14.85 11.08 -8.49
N ASP A 124 -15.13 12.33 -8.11
CA ASP A 124 -14.25 13.33 -7.49
C ASP A 124 -13.12 12.87 -6.54
N VAL A 125 -13.42 12.03 -5.55
CA VAL A 125 -12.46 11.66 -4.49
C VAL A 125 -11.51 10.56 -4.97
N GLU A 126 -12.07 9.49 -5.51
CA GLU A 126 -11.31 8.35 -6.03
C GLU A 126 -10.50 8.76 -7.27
N LYS A 127 -11.01 9.69 -8.08
CA LYS A 127 -10.27 10.28 -9.20
C LYS A 127 -9.01 11.02 -8.72
N GLY A 128 -9.13 11.81 -7.65
CA GLY A 128 -7.97 12.48 -7.04
C GLY A 128 -6.92 11.49 -6.55
N LEU A 129 -7.36 10.44 -5.83
CA LEU A 129 -6.46 9.38 -5.37
C LEU A 129 -5.77 8.66 -6.54
N LEU A 130 -6.52 8.29 -7.59
CA LEU A 130 -5.93 7.65 -8.77
C LEU A 130 -4.89 8.57 -9.42
N VAL A 131 -5.15 9.86 -9.57
CA VAL A 131 -4.15 10.79 -10.12
C VAL A 131 -2.87 10.81 -9.27
N LEU A 132 -2.98 10.82 -7.94
CA LEU A 132 -1.78 10.74 -7.09
C LEU A 132 -1.04 9.42 -7.28
N LEU A 133 -1.76 8.29 -7.26
CA LEU A 133 -1.17 6.96 -7.43
C LEU A 133 -0.51 6.79 -8.80
N TYR A 134 -1.03 7.44 -9.84
CA TYR A 134 -0.40 7.49 -11.16
C TYR A 134 0.98 8.15 -11.07
N TYR A 135 1.05 9.31 -10.42
CA TYR A 135 2.33 10.00 -10.20
C TYR A 135 3.17 9.32 -9.12
N CYS A 136 2.69 8.43 -8.27
CA CYS A 136 3.57 7.70 -7.34
C CYS A 136 4.59 6.81 -8.08
N HIS A 137 4.34 6.47 -9.35
CA HIS A 137 5.26 5.70 -10.17
C HIS A 137 6.40 6.56 -10.75
N GLU A 138 7.64 6.14 -10.56
CA GLU A 138 8.84 6.91 -10.91
C GLU A 138 8.88 7.37 -12.38
N SER A 139 8.46 6.52 -13.33
CA SER A 139 8.42 6.90 -14.75
C SER A 139 7.53 8.10 -15.01
N ASN A 140 6.39 8.16 -14.33
CA ASN A 140 5.38 9.19 -14.55
C ASN A 140 5.77 10.52 -13.91
N ILE A 141 6.52 10.47 -12.80
CA ILE A 141 7.07 11.68 -12.17
C ILE A 141 8.13 12.31 -13.08
N LYS A 142 9.06 11.51 -13.60
CA LYS A 142 10.21 12.01 -14.36
C LYS A 142 9.78 12.79 -15.61
N ASP A 143 8.67 12.39 -16.22
CA ASP A 143 8.13 13.04 -17.41
C ASP A 143 7.45 14.38 -17.11
N SER A 144 6.89 14.55 -15.90
CA SER A 144 6.08 15.75 -15.56
C SER A 144 6.08 16.06 -14.05
N PRO A 145 7.24 16.40 -13.46
CA PRO A 145 7.36 16.53 -12.00
C PRO A 145 6.65 17.77 -11.45
N ASP A 146 6.63 18.89 -12.18
CA ASP A 146 5.87 20.09 -11.78
C ASP A 146 4.35 19.83 -11.77
N GLU A 147 3.83 19.06 -12.72
CA GLU A 147 2.42 18.67 -12.77
C GLU A 147 2.06 17.78 -11.57
N ALA A 148 2.92 16.81 -11.25
CA ALA A 148 2.76 15.96 -10.07
C ALA A 148 2.69 16.79 -8.77
N ILE A 149 3.55 17.79 -8.62
CA ILE A 149 3.56 18.72 -7.47
C ILE A 149 2.27 19.56 -7.46
N GLY A 150 1.80 20.03 -8.62
CA GLY A 150 0.54 20.75 -8.74
C GLY A 150 -0.66 19.92 -8.25
N HIS A 151 -0.75 18.65 -8.65
CA HIS A 151 -1.78 17.73 -8.18
C HIS A 151 -1.66 17.41 -6.69
N LEU A 152 -0.43 17.22 -6.20
CA LEU A 152 -0.13 17.00 -4.80
C LEU A 152 -0.65 18.13 -3.93
N CYS A 153 -0.28 19.38 -4.22
CA CYS A 153 -0.71 20.54 -3.43
C CYS A 153 -2.23 20.74 -3.52
N LYS A 154 -2.82 20.61 -4.73
CA LYS A 154 -4.27 20.77 -4.91
C LYS A 154 -5.05 19.80 -4.03
N LEU A 155 -4.62 18.54 -3.96
CA LEU A 155 -5.27 17.55 -3.11
C LEU A 155 -4.91 17.76 -1.64
N ALA A 156 -3.68 18.15 -1.33
CA ALA A 156 -3.29 18.49 0.04
C ALA A 156 -4.12 19.63 0.64
N GLU A 157 -4.48 20.64 -0.16
CA GLU A 157 -5.38 21.73 0.25
C GLU A 157 -6.82 21.23 0.42
N LYS A 158 -7.31 20.39 -0.50
CA LYS A 158 -8.69 19.87 -0.47
C LYS A 158 -9.02 19.07 0.79
N TYR A 159 -8.06 18.31 1.32
CA TYR A 159 -8.27 17.39 2.45
C TYR A 159 -7.87 17.98 3.81
N GLY A 160 -7.72 19.31 3.88
CA GLY A 160 -7.51 20.04 5.13
C GLY A 160 -6.09 19.92 5.69
N ASP A 161 -5.74 20.85 6.58
CA ASP A 161 -4.45 20.86 7.27
C ASP A 161 -4.42 19.90 8.48
N ILE A 162 -3.35 19.94 9.25
CA ILE A 162 -3.21 19.09 10.45
C ILE A 162 -4.24 19.47 11.52
N LYS A 163 -4.62 20.74 11.64
CA LYS A 163 -5.62 21.21 12.62
C LYS A 163 -7.00 20.69 12.26
N ASP A 164 -7.31 20.64 10.96
CA ASP A 164 -8.57 20.04 10.48
C ASP A 164 -8.66 18.57 10.88
N LEU A 165 -7.55 17.82 10.77
CA LEU A 165 -7.50 16.43 11.22
C LEU A 165 -7.57 16.29 12.75
N ASP A 166 -6.86 17.13 13.50
CA ASP A 166 -6.83 17.06 14.98
C ASP A 166 -8.20 17.36 15.61
N THR A 167 -9.03 18.16 14.94
CA THR A 167 -10.37 18.53 15.42
C THR A 167 -11.49 17.66 14.85
N ARG A 168 -11.15 16.78 13.89
CA ARG A 168 -12.12 15.90 13.23
C ARG A 168 -12.69 14.87 14.20
N LYS A 169 -14.01 14.70 14.12
CA LYS A 169 -14.77 13.70 14.92
C LYS A 169 -15.11 12.45 14.13
N GLU A 170 -15.20 12.57 12.81
CA GLU A 170 -15.54 11.47 11.92
C GLU A 170 -14.33 10.59 11.65
N PRO A 171 -14.49 9.26 11.62
CA PRO A 171 -13.40 8.37 11.28
C PRO A 171 -12.91 8.62 9.86
N LEU A 172 -11.66 8.24 9.58
CA LEU A 172 -11.11 8.31 8.22
C LEU A 172 -11.78 7.27 7.32
N THR A 173 -12.16 7.62 6.10
CA THR A 173 -12.54 6.63 5.10
C THR A 173 -11.31 5.85 4.60
N GLU A 174 -11.49 4.67 4.01
CA GLU A 174 -10.37 3.92 3.42
C GLU A 174 -9.66 4.72 2.31
N THR A 175 -10.43 5.45 1.49
CA THR A 175 -9.88 6.30 0.44
C THR A 175 -9.02 7.43 1.00
N GLU A 176 -9.41 8.04 2.13
CA GLU A 176 -8.61 9.08 2.79
C GLU A 176 -7.31 8.53 3.37
N VAL A 177 -7.32 7.32 3.94
CA VAL A 177 -6.10 6.66 4.42
C VAL A 177 -5.11 6.48 3.27
N TYR A 178 -5.56 5.95 2.12
CA TYR A 178 -4.70 5.81 0.94
C TYR A 178 -4.28 7.15 0.36
N LEU A 179 -5.12 8.18 0.44
CA LEU A 179 -4.77 9.52 -0.03
C LEU A 179 -3.66 10.16 0.81
N PHE A 180 -3.74 10.10 2.14
CA PHE A 180 -2.67 10.62 3.00
C PHE A 180 -1.36 9.85 2.84
N TRP A 181 -1.46 8.53 2.65
CA TRP A 181 -0.29 7.72 2.31
C TRP A 181 0.31 8.12 0.96
N ALA A 182 -0.51 8.25 -0.09
CA ALA A 182 -0.07 8.60 -1.45
C ALA A 182 0.55 10.00 -1.51
N LEU A 183 0.01 10.98 -0.78
CA LEU A 183 0.60 12.31 -0.67
C LEU A 183 2.01 12.25 -0.08
N ALA A 184 2.19 11.57 1.05
CA ALA A 184 3.50 11.43 1.69
C ALA A 184 4.48 10.61 0.81
N PHE A 185 3.99 9.55 0.17
CA PHE A 185 4.76 8.72 -0.75
C PHE A 185 5.23 9.52 -1.98
N LEU A 186 4.35 10.31 -2.58
CA LEU A 186 4.68 11.13 -3.74
C LEU A 186 5.71 12.21 -3.41
N VAL A 187 5.60 12.90 -2.26
CA VAL A 187 6.65 13.82 -1.79
C VAL A 187 7.99 13.10 -1.72
N ALA A 188 8.03 11.92 -1.09
CA ALA A 188 9.26 11.17 -0.90
C ALA A 188 9.89 10.77 -2.24
N ASN A 189 9.08 10.26 -3.16
CA ASN A 189 9.54 9.84 -4.49
C ASN A 189 10.03 11.01 -5.33
N ILE A 190 9.33 12.15 -5.35
CA ILE A 190 9.80 13.34 -6.06
C ILE A 190 11.15 13.79 -5.47
N THR A 191 11.26 13.84 -4.14
CA THR A 191 12.48 14.27 -3.45
C THR A 191 13.67 13.35 -3.75
N ALA A 192 13.42 12.04 -3.89
CA ALA A 192 14.47 11.05 -4.12
C ALA A 192 14.86 10.91 -5.60
N SER A 193 13.89 10.98 -6.51
CA SER A 193 14.07 10.57 -7.91
C SER A 193 14.16 11.74 -8.90
N VAL A 194 13.78 12.96 -8.51
CA VAL A 194 13.80 14.14 -9.39
C VAL A 194 14.91 15.10 -8.97
N PRO A 195 15.92 15.35 -9.83
CA PRO A 195 16.91 16.37 -9.57
C PRO A 195 16.28 17.75 -9.41
N GLU A 196 16.70 18.53 -8.40
CA GLU A 196 16.14 19.88 -8.17
C GLU A 196 16.26 20.81 -9.40
N ALA A 197 17.28 20.61 -10.23
CA ALA A 197 17.48 21.37 -11.46
C ALA A 197 16.35 21.18 -12.49
N ASN A 198 15.59 20.07 -12.38
CA ASN A 198 14.47 19.75 -13.25
C ASN A 198 13.14 20.30 -12.74
N LEU A 199 13.15 21.03 -11.62
CA LEU A 199 11.96 21.64 -11.02
C LEU A 199 11.96 23.15 -11.21
N THR A 200 10.79 23.72 -11.50
CA THR A 200 10.62 25.18 -11.45
C THR A 200 10.89 25.71 -10.03
N ALA A 201 11.25 26.99 -9.92
CA ALA A 201 11.47 27.62 -8.61
C ALA A 201 10.20 27.54 -7.73
N GLU A 202 9.02 27.75 -8.32
CA GLU A 202 7.74 27.61 -7.62
C GLU A 202 7.53 26.19 -7.09
N SER A 203 7.70 25.18 -7.94
CA SER A 203 7.54 23.77 -7.54
C SER A 203 8.50 23.34 -6.45
N ARG A 204 9.75 23.82 -6.48
CA ARG A 204 10.72 23.57 -5.40
C ARG A 204 10.22 24.14 -4.07
N THR A 205 9.74 25.38 -4.07
CA THR A 205 9.18 26.01 -2.87
C THR A 205 7.96 25.24 -2.35
N ARG A 206 7.05 24.85 -3.24
CA ARG A 206 5.85 24.07 -2.89
C ARG A 206 6.21 22.70 -2.33
N LEU A 207 7.08 21.95 -3.00
CA LEU A 207 7.54 20.64 -2.53
C LEU A 207 8.22 20.73 -1.15
N ALA A 208 9.06 21.74 -0.93
CA ALA A 208 9.71 21.98 0.36
C ALA A 208 8.70 22.25 1.48
N ALA A 209 7.64 23.03 1.19
CA ALA A 209 6.55 23.29 2.13
C ALA A 209 5.77 22.00 2.47
N GLU A 210 5.52 21.16 1.47
CA GLU A 210 4.74 19.94 1.62
C GLU A 210 5.49 18.82 2.36
N ARG A 211 6.83 18.80 2.28
CA ARG A 211 7.64 17.70 2.83
C ARG A 211 7.40 17.43 4.32
N GLY A 212 7.37 18.48 5.14
CA GLY A 212 7.09 18.34 6.56
C GLY A 212 5.61 18.13 6.86
N VAL A 213 4.74 18.78 6.08
CA VAL A 213 3.29 18.76 6.28
C VAL A 213 2.72 17.38 6.00
N GLN A 214 3.06 16.76 4.86
CA GLN A 214 2.52 15.44 4.50
C GLN A 214 3.00 14.34 5.45
N LEU A 215 4.25 14.41 5.91
CA LEU A 215 4.77 13.51 6.94
C LEU A 215 3.99 13.66 8.25
N ASN A 216 3.75 14.89 8.70
CA ASN A 216 3.01 15.14 9.94
C ASN A 216 1.55 14.71 9.81
N ARG A 217 0.95 14.94 8.64
CA ARG A 217 -0.42 14.53 8.30
C ARG A 217 -0.58 13.01 8.36
N LEU A 218 0.35 12.25 7.77
CA LEU A 218 0.33 10.79 7.83
C LEU A 218 0.48 10.27 9.27
N LEU A 219 1.34 10.90 10.08
CA LEU A 219 1.48 10.56 11.50
C LEU A 219 0.19 10.85 12.30
N THR A 220 -0.48 11.97 12.04
CA THR A 220 -1.80 12.27 12.63
C THR A 220 -2.83 11.22 12.21
N ALA A 221 -2.87 10.84 10.92
CA ALA A 221 -3.76 9.78 10.45
C ALA A 221 -3.49 8.44 11.15
N CYS A 222 -2.23 8.06 11.37
CA CYS A 222 -1.87 6.87 12.16
C CYS A 222 -2.42 6.92 13.60
N GLU A 223 -2.35 8.08 14.27
CA GLU A 223 -2.89 8.25 15.62
C GLU A 223 -4.42 8.11 15.65
N MET A 224 -5.11 8.68 14.66
CA MET A 224 -6.55 8.49 14.48
C MET A 224 -6.90 7.00 14.29
N LEU A 225 -6.19 6.30 13.40
CA LEU A 225 -6.39 4.87 13.14
C LEU A 225 -6.17 4.00 14.39
N LEU A 226 -5.18 4.34 15.23
CA LEU A 226 -4.98 3.67 16.52
C LEU A 226 -6.14 3.89 17.48
N SER A 227 -6.70 5.09 17.51
CA SER A 227 -7.87 5.40 18.34
C SER A 227 -9.12 4.62 17.90
N GLU A 228 -9.26 4.41 16.58
CA GLU A 228 -10.34 3.66 15.94
C GLU A 228 -10.18 2.13 16.00
N GLY A 229 -9.01 1.64 16.43
CA GLY A 229 -8.68 0.22 16.47
C GLY A 229 -8.34 -0.40 15.10
N ARG A 230 -8.02 0.43 14.09
CA ARG A 230 -7.70 0.02 12.72
C ARG A 230 -6.20 -0.21 12.56
N LEU A 231 -5.73 -1.21 13.29
CA LEU A 231 -4.30 -1.47 13.50
C LEU A 231 -3.57 -1.89 12.21
N ASP A 232 -4.25 -2.59 11.30
CA ASP A 232 -3.69 -3.03 10.00
C ASP A 232 -3.29 -1.82 9.16
N GLN A 233 -4.16 -0.80 9.11
CA GLN A 233 -3.94 0.43 8.34
C GLN A 233 -2.90 1.32 9.02
N ALA A 234 -2.86 1.37 10.35
CA ALA A 234 -1.79 2.05 11.08
C ALA A 234 -0.43 1.39 10.82
N CYS A 235 -0.36 0.06 10.80
CA CYS A 235 0.83 -0.70 10.43
C CYS A 235 1.28 -0.44 9.00
N PHE A 236 0.35 -0.42 8.05
CA PHE A 236 0.63 -0.08 6.65
C PHE A 236 1.29 1.30 6.52
N CYS A 237 0.69 2.34 7.10
CA CYS A 237 1.24 3.69 7.06
C CYS A 237 2.60 3.79 7.79
N LEU A 238 2.75 3.14 8.95
CA LEU A 238 4.02 3.08 9.68
C LEU A 238 5.12 2.35 8.92
N ALA A 239 4.78 1.33 8.11
CA ALA A 239 5.76 0.59 7.33
C ALA A 239 6.41 1.49 6.26
N PHE A 240 5.61 2.34 5.60
CA PHE A 240 6.14 3.37 4.72
C PHE A 240 7.04 4.37 5.47
N LEU A 241 6.62 4.85 6.65
CA LEU A 241 7.42 5.76 7.46
C LEU A 241 8.78 5.18 7.87
N ARG A 242 8.88 3.85 8.03
CA ARG A 242 10.16 3.16 8.26
C ARG A 242 11.10 3.26 7.05
N ARG A 243 10.57 3.18 5.83
CA ARG A 243 11.38 3.34 4.60
C ARG A 243 11.97 4.74 4.47
N MET A 244 11.33 5.75 5.06
CA MET A 244 11.82 7.13 5.04
C MET A 244 12.90 7.45 6.11
N VAL A 245 13.26 6.51 6.99
CA VAL A 245 14.15 6.76 8.14
C VAL A 245 15.52 7.35 7.75
N ALA A 246 16.08 6.89 6.64
CA ALA A 246 17.41 7.28 6.17
C ALA A 246 17.43 8.71 5.57
N GLY A 247 16.33 9.15 4.97
CA GLY A 247 16.26 10.43 4.24
C GLY A 247 15.66 11.60 5.03
N GLU A 248 15.18 11.38 6.26
CA GLU A 248 14.48 12.42 7.04
C GLU A 248 15.18 12.75 8.35
N GLU A 249 15.77 13.95 8.38
CA GLU A 249 16.61 14.47 9.46
C GLU A 249 15.83 14.98 10.68
N ARG A 250 14.53 15.30 10.52
CA ARG A 250 13.76 15.96 11.58
C ARG A 250 13.51 15.03 12.77
N ALA A 251 14.14 15.26 13.92
CA ALA A 251 14.03 14.36 15.08
C ALA A 251 12.58 14.16 15.63
N TRP A 252 11.68 15.12 15.41
CA TRP A 252 10.32 15.08 15.94
C TRP A 252 9.48 13.93 15.35
N TRP A 253 9.64 13.61 14.07
CA TRP A 253 8.83 12.58 13.42
C TRP A 253 9.20 11.19 13.93
N LYS A 254 10.51 10.92 14.13
CA LYS A 254 11.01 9.65 14.71
C LYS A 254 10.43 9.44 16.10
N SER A 255 10.39 10.51 16.89
CA SER A 255 9.82 10.50 18.25
C SER A 255 8.31 10.21 18.23
N ARG A 256 7.57 10.79 17.27
CA ARG A 256 6.13 10.55 17.09
C ARG A 256 5.86 9.14 16.56
N ALA A 257 6.55 8.68 15.53
CA ALA A 257 6.45 7.32 14.98
C ALA A 257 6.75 6.25 16.06
N LYS A 258 7.79 6.46 16.88
CA LYS A 258 8.10 5.59 18.03
C LYS A 258 6.94 5.54 19.04
N ARG A 259 6.31 6.68 19.34
CA ARG A 259 5.17 6.75 20.26
C ARG A 259 3.98 5.95 19.70
N ILE A 260 3.66 6.14 18.42
CA ILE A 260 2.61 5.41 17.72
C ILE A 260 2.89 3.89 17.76
N ALA A 261 4.11 3.46 17.42
CA ALA A 261 4.49 2.05 17.47
C ALA A 261 4.40 1.45 18.89
N LYS A 262 4.78 2.20 19.94
CA LYS A 262 4.58 1.76 21.33
C LYS A 262 3.10 1.63 21.69
N GLU A 263 2.25 2.54 21.21
CA GLU A 263 0.82 2.53 21.48
C GLU A 263 0.11 1.38 20.76
N LEU A 264 0.52 1.07 19.52
CA LEU A 264 0.13 -0.14 18.79
C LEU A 264 0.37 -1.39 19.66
N GLY A 265 1.55 -1.49 20.27
CA GLY A 265 1.94 -2.55 21.21
C GLY A 265 1.19 -2.55 22.56
N ARG A 266 0.26 -1.61 22.82
CA ARG A 266 -0.58 -1.55 24.04
C ARG A 266 -2.06 -1.88 23.80
N ARG A 267 -2.54 -1.84 22.56
CA ARG A 267 -3.97 -1.96 22.20
C ARG A 267 -4.52 -3.39 22.21
N ARG A 268 -4.56 -4.05 23.37
CA ARG A 268 -4.88 -5.49 23.52
C ARG A 268 -6.20 -5.98 22.89
N LYS A 269 -7.23 -5.13 22.76
CA LYS A 269 -8.60 -5.58 22.40
C LYS A 269 -8.77 -6.07 20.95
N VAL A 270 -8.02 -5.51 20.00
CA VAL A 270 -8.10 -5.81 18.55
C VAL A 270 -6.74 -6.22 17.97
N ARG A 271 -5.73 -6.31 18.83
CA ARG A 271 -4.35 -6.60 18.46
C ARG A 271 -4.13 -8.08 18.24
N GLN A 272 -3.36 -8.37 17.21
CA GLN A 272 -2.91 -9.72 16.84
C GLN A 272 -1.42 -9.83 17.07
N LYS A 273 -0.91 -11.07 17.11
CA LYS A 273 0.52 -11.35 17.31
C LYS A 273 1.43 -10.54 16.36
N TRP A 274 1.09 -10.48 15.08
CA TRP A 274 1.89 -9.75 14.10
C TRP A 274 1.96 -8.23 14.36
N HIS A 275 0.90 -7.63 14.93
CA HIS A 275 0.90 -6.22 15.31
C HIS A 275 1.91 -5.95 16.43
N GLU A 276 2.06 -6.89 17.37
CA GLU A 276 3.06 -6.80 18.45
C GLU A 276 4.48 -6.92 17.90
N GLU A 277 4.69 -7.88 17.01
CA GLU A 277 5.99 -8.12 16.37
C GLU A 277 6.39 -6.92 15.50
N PHE A 278 5.46 -6.37 14.71
CA PHE A 278 5.65 -5.15 13.94
C PHE A 278 5.97 -3.95 14.85
N ALA A 279 5.20 -3.76 15.92
CA ALA A 279 5.45 -2.68 16.89
C ALA A 279 6.84 -2.78 17.51
N ALA A 280 7.26 -3.97 17.93
CA ALA A 280 8.57 -4.22 18.51
C ALA A 280 9.70 -3.98 17.50
N GLN A 281 9.50 -4.34 16.23
CA GLN A 281 10.46 -4.09 15.17
C GLN A 281 10.57 -2.61 14.82
N ALA A 282 9.43 -1.93 14.62
CA ALA A 282 9.38 -0.50 14.33
C ALA A 282 10.01 0.33 15.46
N VAL A 283 9.77 -0.02 16.72
CA VAL A 283 10.45 0.64 17.86
C VAL A 283 11.95 0.37 17.84
N ARG A 284 12.41 -0.84 17.48
CA ARG A 284 13.84 -1.13 17.40
C ARG A 284 14.51 -0.28 16.34
N GLU A 285 13.95 -0.21 15.14
CA GLU A 285 14.57 0.49 14.01
C GLU A 285 14.50 2.02 14.12
N VAL A 286 13.40 2.58 14.64
CA VAL A 286 13.26 4.03 14.84
C VAL A 286 14.13 4.55 16.01
N VAL A 287 14.61 3.67 16.89
CA VAL A 287 15.36 4.02 18.12
C VAL A 287 16.83 3.60 18.07
N LYS A 288 17.12 2.52 17.35
CA LYS A 288 18.45 1.96 17.17
C LYS A 288 18.61 1.75 15.66
N ALA A 289 18.89 2.81 14.91
CA ALA A 289 19.69 2.62 13.70
C ALA A 289 21.10 2.36 14.23
N PRO A 290 21.61 1.12 14.28
CA PRO A 290 22.96 0.94 14.71
C PRO A 290 23.85 1.13 13.47
N ASP A 291 24.81 2.04 13.56
CA ASP A 291 26.02 2.04 12.73
C ASP A 291 26.81 0.75 13.05
N VAL A 292 26.30 -0.42 12.66
CA VAL A 292 27.01 -1.70 12.80
C VAL A 292 27.58 -2.04 11.42
N PRO A 293 28.90 -1.87 11.23
CA PRO A 293 29.55 -2.33 10.01
C PRO A 293 29.51 -3.86 9.99
N GLY A 294 28.86 -4.43 8.97
CA GLY A 294 28.83 -5.88 8.74
C GLY A 294 27.48 -6.58 8.99
N THR A 295 26.49 -5.90 9.55
CA THR A 295 25.09 -6.23 9.21
C THR A 295 24.79 -5.54 7.89
N GLU A 296 24.24 -6.25 6.90
CA GLU A 296 23.56 -5.59 5.78
C GLU A 296 22.41 -4.78 6.39
N GLY A 297 22.71 -3.54 6.75
CA GLY A 297 21.72 -2.57 7.14
C GLY A 297 20.72 -2.47 5.99
N TRP A 298 19.46 -2.20 6.30
CA TRP A 298 18.47 -1.88 5.28
C TRP A 298 18.89 -0.66 4.42
N GLU A 299 19.98 0.03 4.78
CA GLU A 299 20.77 0.89 3.91
C GLU A 299 21.10 0.26 2.54
N ALA A 300 21.39 -1.04 2.45
CA ALA A 300 21.58 -1.71 1.16
C ALA A 300 20.29 -1.81 0.32
N ARG A 301 19.12 -1.57 0.93
CA ARG A 301 17.79 -1.55 0.31
C ARG A 301 17.18 -0.14 0.31
N THR A 302 17.96 0.91 0.59
CA THR A 302 17.51 2.32 0.65
C THR A 302 17.15 2.94 -0.69
N SER A 303 17.25 2.18 -1.77
CA SER A 303 16.72 2.66 -3.01
C SER A 303 15.19 2.67 -2.93
N ILE A 304 14.61 3.87 -2.83
CA ILE A 304 13.19 4.11 -3.13
C ILE A 304 12.85 3.62 -4.56
N SER A 305 13.86 3.37 -5.39
CA SER A 305 13.78 2.74 -6.70
C SER A 305 14.62 1.48 -6.79
N PHE A 306 14.06 0.27 -6.73
CA PHE A 306 14.83 -0.89 -7.19
C PHE A 306 15.25 -0.67 -8.64
N SER A 307 16.56 -0.72 -8.91
CA SER A 307 17.04 -0.87 -10.28
C SER A 307 16.46 -2.16 -10.85
N ARG A 308 15.80 -2.01 -11.99
CA ARG A 308 14.88 -2.94 -12.67
C ARG A 308 15.52 -4.23 -13.20
N GLU A 309 16.66 -4.67 -12.68
CA GLU A 309 17.44 -5.71 -13.37
C GLU A 309 17.01 -7.15 -13.04
N ASP A 310 16.31 -7.40 -11.92
CA ASP A 310 15.99 -8.78 -11.49
C ASP A 310 14.53 -9.22 -11.70
N LEU A 311 13.63 -8.33 -12.12
CA LEU A 311 12.22 -8.68 -12.41
C LEU A 311 11.89 -8.44 -13.89
N ARG A 312 12.48 -9.25 -14.78
CA ARG A 312 12.02 -9.37 -16.17
C ARG A 312 10.70 -10.13 -16.19
N PHE A 313 9.61 -9.45 -15.87
CA PHE A 313 8.28 -9.89 -16.26
C PHE A 313 8.11 -9.62 -17.75
N ASP A 314 8.07 -10.66 -18.57
CA ASP A 314 7.63 -10.57 -19.97
C ASP A 314 6.12 -10.26 -19.94
N PRO A 315 5.67 -9.09 -20.42
CA PRO A 315 4.26 -8.69 -20.34
C PRO A 315 3.37 -9.43 -21.35
N ASP A 316 3.90 -10.42 -22.08
CA ASP A 316 3.19 -11.13 -23.14
C ASP A 316 2.84 -12.58 -22.72
N PRO A 317 1.66 -12.83 -22.12
CA PRO A 317 1.23 -14.17 -21.74
C PRO A 317 0.89 -15.08 -22.94
N MET A 318 1.15 -14.64 -24.18
CA MET A 318 0.82 -15.39 -25.40
C MET A 318 2.05 -15.85 -26.21
N LYS A 319 3.28 -15.61 -25.75
CA LYS A 319 4.48 -16.20 -26.38
C LYS A 319 4.73 -17.61 -25.88
N GLY A 320 3.85 -18.53 -26.22
CA GLY A 320 4.00 -19.94 -25.86
C GLY A 320 2.83 -20.84 -26.21
N LEU A 321 1.89 -20.36 -27.03
CA LEU A 321 0.83 -21.15 -27.66
C LEU A 321 0.98 -21.09 -29.17
#